data_AF-A0A532THU1-F1
#
_entry.id   AF-A0A532THU1-F1
#
_cell.length_a   1.000
_cell.length_b   1.000
_cell.length_c   1.000
_cell.angle_alpha   90.00
_cell.angle_beta   90.00
_cell.angle_gamma   90.00
#
_symmetry.space_group_name_H-M   'P 1'
#
loop_
_entity.id
_entity.type
_entity.pdbx_description
1 polymer ?
#
loop_
_entity_poly.entity_id
_entity_poly.type
_entity_poly.pdbx_seq_one_letter_code
_entity_poly.pdbx_strand_id
1 'polypeptide(L)'
;MWRKAILLSLREKRVFVVFTLIYTTLIFLTSFFIHLGIDGTFGELAWNFVLIFFGTSLFLSLLYAWILVSRKRRVWATFKCIGYTNKNILVLVSGMILFTTLVGFFIVIEALFHYAAIVAYINQTGANITPLILVDLVPVVFTSLIFIGVQIIAFILAYRKVLKVRPIIALKKVSE
;
A
#
# COMPACT_ATOMS: atom_id res chain seq x y z
N MET A 1 -12.10 0.97 -15.86
CA MET A 1 -10.78 0.31 -15.68
C MET A 1 -10.57 -0.20 -14.26
N TRP A 2 -11.04 0.53 -13.24
CA TRP A 2 -10.98 0.17 -11.82
C TRP A 2 -11.38 -1.28 -11.49
N ARG A 3 -12.59 -1.71 -11.89
CA ARG A 3 -13.06 -3.11 -11.68
C ARG A 3 -12.07 -4.16 -12.20
N LYS A 4 -11.47 -3.93 -13.37
CA LYS A 4 -10.49 -4.85 -13.96
C LYS A 4 -9.19 -4.89 -13.14
N ALA A 5 -8.76 -3.75 -12.60
CA ALA A 5 -7.59 -3.66 -11.73
C ALA A 5 -7.79 -4.47 -10.44
N ILE A 6 -8.97 -4.37 -9.82
CA ILE A 6 -9.34 -5.16 -8.63
C ILE A 6 -9.32 -6.66 -8.94
N LEU A 7 -9.94 -7.08 -10.04
CA LEU A 7 -9.95 -8.50 -10.41
C LEU A 7 -8.53 -9.02 -10.69
N LEU A 8 -7.67 -8.19 -11.30
CA LEU A 8 -6.28 -8.55 -11.59
C LEU A 8 -5.38 -8.57 -10.33
N SER A 9 -5.67 -7.75 -9.32
CA SER A 9 -4.96 -7.82 -8.03
C SER A 9 -5.36 -9.06 -7.25
N LEU A 10 -6.66 -9.35 -7.15
CA LEU A 10 -7.19 -10.53 -6.44
C LEU A 10 -6.80 -11.86 -7.11
N ARG A 11 -6.54 -11.86 -8.43
CA ARG A 11 -6.03 -13.05 -9.13
C ARG A 11 -4.66 -13.48 -8.62
N GLU A 12 -3.83 -12.54 -8.18
CA GLU A 12 -2.48 -12.81 -7.66
C GLU A 12 -2.46 -12.86 -6.14
N LYS A 13 -3.22 -13.80 -5.57
CA LYS A 13 -3.44 -13.89 -4.12
C LYS A 13 -2.16 -13.75 -3.29
N ARG A 14 -1.07 -14.44 -3.66
CA ARG A 14 0.20 -14.39 -2.91
C ARG A 14 0.82 -12.99 -2.87
N VAL A 15 0.93 -12.34 -4.03
CA VAL A 15 1.54 -11.00 -4.11
C VAL A 15 0.64 -9.98 -3.44
N PHE A 16 -0.68 -10.06 -3.71
CA PHE A 16 -1.68 -9.20 -3.09
C PHE A 16 -1.61 -9.26 -1.56
N VAL A 17 -1.71 -10.46 -0.96
CA VAL A 17 -1.71 -10.63 0.50
C VAL A 17 -0.42 -10.12 1.13
N VAL A 18 0.74 -10.42 0.56
CA VAL A 18 2.03 -9.96 1.09
C VAL A 18 2.13 -8.44 1.10
N PHE A 19 1.78 -7.77 0.00
CA PHE A 19 1.84 -6.32 -0.07
C PHE A 19 0.76 -5.64 0.76
N THR A 20 -0.43 -6.25 0.88
CA THR A 20 -1.46 -5.77 1.80
C THR A 20 -0.96 -5.81 3.24
N LEU A 21 -0.36 -6.91 3.70
CA LEU A 21 0.20 -7.00 5.06
C LEU A 21 1.29 -5.95 5.30
N ILE A 22 2.23 -5.80 4.36
CA ILE A 22 3.30 -4.79 4.44
C ILE A 22 2.70 -3.38 4.56
N TYR A 23 1.71 -3.05 3.73
CA TYR A 23 1.09 -1.72 3.77
C TYR A 23 0.25 -1.50 5.03
N THR A 24 -0.48 -2.51 5.52
CA THR A 24 -1.18 -2.45 6.80
C THR A 24 -0.20 -2.14 7.93
N THR A 25 0.92 -2.86 8.02
CA THR A 25 1.95 -2.62 9.05
C THR A 25 2.56 -1.23 8.93
N LEU A 26 2.88 -0.78 7.72
CA LEU A 26 3.46 0.55 7.50
C LEU A 26 2.49 1.68 7.83
N ILE A 27 1.22 1.56 7.43
CA ILE A 27 0.18 2.56 7.75
C ILE A 27 0.02 2.62 9.28
N PHE A 28 -0.13 1.47 9.93
CA PHE A 28 -0.25 1.39 11.38
C PHE A 28 0.95 2.04 12.10
N LEU A 29 2.17 1.59 11.81
CA LEU A 29 3.38 2.13 12.47
C LEU A 29 3.54 3.63 12.22
N THR A 30 3.37 4.08 10.97
CA THR A 30 3.47 5.52 10.67
C THR A 30 2.41 6.30 11.45
N SER A 31 1.17 5.82 11.51
CA SER A 31 0.09 6.49 12.24
C SER A 31 0.33 6.52 13.75
N PHE A 32 0.84 5.44 14.32
CA PHE A 32 1.19 5.32 15.73
C PHE A 32 2.30 6.29 16.12
N PHE A 33 3.38 6.37 15.34
CA PHE A 33 4.46 7.30 15.65
C PHE A 33 4.11 8.77 15.39
N ILE A 34 3.19 9.06 14.46
CA ILE A 34 2.63 10.41 14.33
C ILE A 34 1.81 10.78 15.55
N HIS A 35 0.95 9.87 16.03
CA HIS A 35 0.17 10.08 17.25
C HIS A 35 1.08 10.36 18.46
N LEU A 36 2.08 9.50 18.69
CA LEU A 36 3.07 9.70 19.76
C LEU A 36 3.83 11.04 19.62
N GLY A 37 4.21 11.41 18.39
CA GLY A 37 4.90 12.67 18.12
C GLY A 37 4.03 13.91 18.38
N ILE A 38 2.72 13.82 18.16
CA ILE A 38 1.74 14.88 18.47
C ILE A 38 1.53 14.99 19.99
N ASP A 39 1.43 13.85 20.67
CA ASP A 39 1.26 13.79 22.13
C ASP A 39 2.52 14.20 22.90
N GLY A 40 3.62 14.49 22.21
CA GLY A 40 4.92 14.85 22.79
C GLY A 40 5.67 13.65 23.40
N THR A 41 5.15 12.43 23.22
CA THR A 41 5.77 11.21 23.72
C THR A 41 6.91 10.80 22.80
N PHE A 42 8.07 10.46 23.35
CA PHE A 42 9.32 10.16 22.61
C PHE A 42 9.96 11.33 21.83
N GLY A 43 9.35 12.53 21.82
CA GLY A 43 9.96 13.75 21.26
C GLY A 43 10.44 13.60 19.81
N GLU A 44 11.69 14.02 19.55
CA GLU A 44 12.32 13.97 18.22
C GLU A 44 12.47 12.54 17.67
N LEU A 45 12.59 11.54 18.55
CA LEU A 45 12.72 10.14 18.15
C LEU A 45 11.47 9.66 17.39
N ALA A 46 10.27 10.08 17.82
CA ALA A 46 9.02 9.73 17.14
C ALA A 46 9.02 10.24 15.69
N TRP A 47 9.41 11.50 15.48
CA TRP A 47 9.49 12.11 14.16
C TRP A 47 10.55 11.46 13.26
N ASN A 48 11.69 11.04 13.82
CA ASN A 48 12.70 10.28 13.09
C ASN A 48 12.15 8.93 12.60
N PHE A 49 11.40 8.21 13.44
CA PHE A 49 10.72 6.98 13.03
C PHE A 49 9.67 7.22 11.94
N VAL A 50 8.89 8.31 12.03
CA VAL A 50 7.93 8.69 10.97
C VAL A 50 8.67 8.86 9.64
N LEU A 51 9.79 9.57 9.61
CA LEU A 51 10.59 9.76 8.38
C LEU A 51 11.13 8.44 7.83
N ILE A 52 11.58 7.53 8.69
CA ILE A 52 12.06 6.19 8.29
C ILE A 52 10.92 5.36 7.69
N PHE A 53 9.76 5.30 8.35
CA PHE A 53 8.60 4.54 7.84
C PHE A 53 8.05 5.15 6.55
N PHE A 54 8.14 6.47 6.40
CA PHE A 54 7.79 7.15 5.17
C PHE A 54 8.77 6.86 4.02
N GLY A 55 10.07 6.88 4.30
CA GLY A 55 11.09 6.54 3.31
C GLY A 55 10.99 5.08 2.85
N THR A 56 10.77 4.16 3.80
CA THR A 56 10.58 2.74 3.51
C THR A 56 9.30 2.48 2.72
N SER A 57 8.21 3.19 3.00
CA SER A 57 6.96 3.06 2.23
C SER A 57 7.12 3.50 0.78
N LEU A 58 7.86 4.58 0.52
CA LEU A 58 8.18 5.04 -0.83
C LEU A 58 9.01 3.98 -1.57
N PHE A 59 10.06 3.47 -0.94
CA PHE A 59 10.91 2.43 -1.51
C PHE A 59 10.12 1.13 -1.81
N LEU A 60 9.29 0.67 -0.87
CA LEU A 60 8.47 -0.53 -1.03
C LEU A 60 7.36 -0.35 -2.07
N SER A 61 6.79 0.85 -2.20
CA SER A 61 5.86 1.20 -3.27
C SER A 61 6.50 1.10 -4.66
N LEU A 62 7.72 1.62 -4.82
CA LEU A 62 8.49 1.48 -6.06
C LEU A 62 8.83 0.02 -6.37
N LEU A 63 9.25 -0.73 -5.35
CA LEU A 63 9.54 -2.15 -5.47
C LEU A 63 8.29 -2.95 -5.85
N TYR A 64 7.13 -2.64 -5.27
CA TYR A 64 5.87 -3.29 -5.61
C TYR A 64 5.49 -3.05 -7.07
N ALA A 65 5.51 -1.78 -7.49
CA ALA A 65 5.24 -1.40 -8.88
C ALA A 65 6.20 -2.10 -9.84
N TRP A 66 7.49 -2.18 -9.48
CA TRP A 66 8.49 -2.87 -10.28
C TRP A 66 8.23 -4.37 -10.37
N ILE A 67 7.86 -5.05 -9.27
CA ILE A 67 7.52 -6.48 -9.27
C ILE A 67 6.29 -6.75 -10.14
N LEU A 68 5.23 -5.94 -10.02
CA LEU A 68 4.02 -6.07 -10.83
C LEU A 68 4.32 -5.96 -12.34
N VAL A 69 5.19 -5.02 -12.73
CA VAL A 69 5.54 -4.79 -14.13
C VAL A 69 6.50 -5.86 -14.65
N SER A 70 7.52 -6.23 -13.86
CA SER A 70 8.59 -7.14 -14.27
C SER A 70 8.14 -8.60 -14.33
N ARG A 71 7.39 -9.08 -13.34
CA ARG A 71 6.93 -10.47 -13.27
C ARG A 71 5.85 -10.77 -14.33
N LYS A 72 5.08 -9.76 -14.74
CA LYS A 72 3.96 -9.91 -15.69
C LYS A 72 4.23 -9.37 -17.09
N ARG A 73 5.49 -9.27 -17.52
CA ARG A 73 5.86 -8.76 -18.86
C ARG A 73 5.08 -9.42 -20.00
N ARG A 74 4.82 -10.73 -19.91
CA ARG A 74 4.02 -11.49 -20.90
C ARG A 74 2.57 -10.97 -20.99
N VAL A 75 1.89 -10.85 -19.84
CA VAL A 75 0.50 -10.36 -19.77
C VAL A 75 0.39 -8.93 -20.31
N TRP A 76 1.34 -8.06 -19.97
CA TRP A 76 1.37 -6.70 -20.48
C TRP A 76 1.61 -6.64 -21.99
N ALA A 77 2.44 -7.53 -22.54
CA ALA A 77 2.62 -7.67 -23.98
C ALA A 77 1.34 -8.14 -24.67
N THR A 78 0.64 -9.14 -24.12
CA THR A 78 -0.65 -9.60 -24.63
C THR A 78 -1.70 -8.50 -24.63
N PHE A 79 -1.78 -7.69 -23.56
CA PHE A 79 -2.68 -6.54 -23.56
C PHE A 79 -2.36 -5.52 -24.65
N LYS A 80 -1.07 -5.26 -24.93
CA LYS A 80 -0.66 -4.41 -26.06
C LYS A 80 -1.08 -5.01 -27.41
N CYS A 81 -0.98 -6.33 -27.59
CA CYS A 81 -1.44 -7.02 -28.80
C CYS A 81 -2.97 -6.94 -29.00
N ILE A 82 -3.75 -6.90 -27.91
CA ILE A 82 -5.21 -6.73 -27.94
C ILE A 82 -5.62 -5.25 -28.13
N GLY A 83 -4.66 -4.32 -28.21
CA GLY A 83 -4.91 -2.90 -28.48
C GLY A 83 -4.94 -2.01 -27.23
N TYR A 84 -4.48 -2.48 -26.06
CA TYR A 84 -4.34 -1.60 -24.89
C TYR A 84 -3.15 -0.64 -25.08
N THR A 85 -3.41 0.64 -24.88
CA THR A 85 -2.37 1.67 -24.86
C THR A 85 -1.53 1.59 -23.58
N ASN A 86 -0.34 2.21 -23.59
CA ASN A 86 0.49 2.33 -22.40
C ASN A 86 -0.23 3.06 -21.24
N LYS A 87 -1.10 4.03 -21.56
CA LYS A 87 -1.93 4.73 -20.58
C LYS A 87 -2.94 3.78 -19.93
N ASN A 88 -3.56 2.89 -20.69
CA ASN A 88 -4.49 1.89 -20.16
C ASN A 88 -3.81 0.92 -19.19
N ILE A 89 -2.60 0.47 -19.53
CA ILE A 89 -1.79 -0.40 -18.67
C ILE A 89 -1.37 0.32 -17.39
N LEU A 90 -0.95 1.59 -17.50
CA LEU A 90 -0.61 2.40 -16.34
C LEU A 90 -1.79 2.51 -15.36
N VAL A 91 -3.00 2.80 -15.88
CA VAL A 91 -4.22 2.90 -15.06
C VAL A 91 -4.59 1.57 -14.41
N LEU A 92 -4.31 0.43 -15.05
CA LEU A 92 -4.49 -0.89 -14.42
C LEU A 92 -3.51 -1.10 -13.27
N VAL A 93 -2.22 -0.83 -13.50
CA VAL A 93 -1.19 -1.01 -12.47
C VAL A 93 -1.41 -0.06 -11.29
N SER A 94 -1.71 1.21 -11.55
CA SER A 94 -2.02 2.17 -10.47
C SER A 94 -3.27 1.75 -9.72
N GLY A 95 -4.29 1.25 -10.42
CA GLY A 95 -5.51 0.73 -9.79
C GLY A 95 -5.26 -0.46 -8.88
N MET A 96 -4.35 -1.36 -9.25
CA MET A 96 -3.96 -2.51 -8.42
C MET A 96 -3.29 -2.05 -7.13
N ILE A 97 -2.38 -1.07 -7.22
CA ILE A 97 -1.63 -0.57 -6.07
C ILE A 97 -2.54 0.23 -5.13
N LEU A 98 -3.35 1.14 -5.68
CA LEU A 98 -4.33 1.91 -4.91
C LEU A 98 -5.34 0.98 -4.21
N PHE A 99 -5.80 -0.06 -4.89
CA PHE A 99 -6.69 -1.03 -4.26
C PHE A 99 -6.00 -1.77 -3.09
N THR A 100 -4.75 -2.21 -3.25
CA THR A 100 -4.04 -2.88 -2.15
C THR A 100 -3.84 -1.99 -0.94
N THR A 101 -3.68 -0.69 -1.14
CA THR A 101 -3.40 0.27 -0.06
C THR A 101 -4.69 0.71 0.62
N LEU A 102 -5.79 0.85 -0.12
CA LEU A 102 -7.12 1.00 0.46
C LEU A 102 -7.52 -0.19 1.32
N VAL A 103 -7.27 -1.43 0.86
CA VAL A 103 -7.54 -2.62 1.67
C VAL A 103 -6.68 -2.60 2.94
N GLY A 104 -5.41 -2.23 2.83
CA GLY A 104 -4.53 -2.09 4.00
C GLY A 104 -5.05 -1.07 5.01
N PHE A 105 -5.53 0.09 4.55
CA PHE A 105 -6.16 1.13 5.37
C PHE A 105 -7.40 0.64 6.11
N PHE A 106 -8.33 -0.03 5.42
CA PHE A 106 -9.53 -0.57 6.07
C PHE A 106 -9.18 -1.61 7.13
N ILE A 107 -8.18 -2.45 6.89
CA ILE A 107 -7.70 -3.41 7.90
C ILE A 107 -7.17 -2.69 9.15
N VAL A 108 -6.42 -1.60 8.99
CA VAL A 108 -5.92 -0.81 10.14
C VAL A 108 -7.07 -0.21 10.94
N ILE A 109 -8.04 0.41 10.26
CA ILE A 109 -9.22 0.99 10.93
C ILE A 109 -9.99 -0.07 11.70
N GLU A 110 -10.29 -1.21 11.06
CA GLU A 110 -11.05 -2.29 11.69
C GLU A 110 -10.31 -2.84 12.91
N ALA A 111 -8.99 -3.04 12.80
CA ALA A 111 -8.15 -3.50 13.91
C ALA A 111 -8.14 -2.52 15.09
N LEU A 112 -8.07 -1.20 14.81
CA LEU A 112 -8.09 -0.17 15.86
C LEU A 112 -9.46 -0.08 16.54
N PHE A 113 -10.57 -0.21 15.81
CA PHE A 113 -11.90 -0.26 16.40
C PHE A 113 -12.10 -1.50 17.27
N HIS A 114 -11.65 -2.67 16.81
CA HIS A 114 -11.69 -3.88 17.62
C HIS A 114 -10.83 -3.77 18.87
N TYR A 115 -9.63 -3.19 18.77
CA TYR A 115 -8.80 -2.91 19.94
C TYR A 115 -9.54 -2.03 20.95
N ALA A 116 -10.12 -0.91 20.52
CA ALA A 116 -10.83 0.01 21.39
C ALA A 116 -12.04 -0.67 22.06
N ALA A 117 -12.78 -1.49 21.32
CA ALA A 117 -13.92 -2.24 21.86
C ALA A 117 -13.50 -3.27 22.93
N ILE A 118 -12.42 -4.01 22.68
CA ILE A 118 -11.88 -5.00 23.63
C ILE A 118 -11.40 -4.29 24.91
N VAL A 119 -10.66 -3.19 24.77
CA VAL A 119 -10.15 -2.43 25.93
C VAL A 119 -11.28 -1.76 26.70
N ALA A 120 -12.30 -1.23 26.02
CA ALA A 120 -13.50 -0.68 26.67
C ALA A 120 -14.18 -1.73 27.56
N TYR A 121 -14.33 -2.96 27.05
CA TYR A 121 -14.91 -4.07 27.79
C TYR A 121 -14.06 -4.45 29.02
N ILE A 122 -12.73 -4.54 28.86
CA ILE A 122 -11.83 -4.87 29.96
C ILE A 122 -11.82 -3.77 31.03
N ASN A 123 -11.78 -2.49 30.64
CA ASN A 123 -11.78 -1.37 31.59
C ASN A 123 -13.08 -1.33 32.42
N GLN A 124 -14.23 -1.72 31.85
CA GLN A 124 -15.48 -1.87 32.60
C GLN A 124 -15.41 -2.94 33.68
N THR A 125 -14.56 -3.95 33.53
CA THR A 125 -14.36 -5.02 34.53
C THR A 125 -13.41 -4.61 35.68
N GLY A 126 -13.00 -3.34 35.75
CA GLY A 126 -12.20 -2.79 36.85
C GLY A 126 -10.68 -2.81 36.62
N ALA A 127 -10.25 -3.27 35.44
CA ALA A 127 -8.85 -3.36 35.04
C ALA A 127 -8.45 -2.13 34.21
N ASN A 128 -8.08 -1.00 34.84
CA ASN A 128 -7.56 0.19 34.15
C ASN A 128 -6.10 -0.01 33.69
N ILE A 129 -5.84 -1.01 32.85
CA ILE A 129 -4.47 -1.46 32.53
C ILE A 129 -3.91 -0.76 31.29
N THR A 130 -4.77 -0.28 30.38
CA THR A 130 -4.33 0.21 29.05
C THR A 130 -5.14 1.39 28.51
N PRO A 131 -4.54 2.26 27.67
CA PRO A 131 -5.27 3.36 27.03
C PRO A 131 -6.37 2.82 26.12
N LEU A 132 -7.55 3.45 26.22
CA LEU A 132 -8.74 3.11 25.43
C LEU A 132 -8.52 3.30 23.93
N ILE A 133 -7.76 4.33 23.57
CA ILE A 133 -7.44 4.67 22.19
C ILE A 133 -5.93 4.49 22.02
N LEU A 134 -5.53 3.59 21.12
CA LEU A 134 -4.11 3.34 20.84
C LEU A 134 -3.55 4.30 19.79
N VAL A 135 -4.37 4.66 18.81
CA VAL A 135 -4.05 5.63 17.75
C VAL A 135 -5.33 6.36 17.40
N ASP A 136 -5.28 7.68 17.41
CA ASP A 136 -6.39 8.50 16.95
C ASP A 136 -6.68 8.29 15.46
N LEU A 137 -7.95 8.45 15.08
CA LEU A 137 -8.38 8.30 13.69
C LEU A 137 -7.72 9.34 12.76
N VAL A 138 -7.42 10.53 13.27
CA VAL A 138 -6.84 11.64 12.49
C VAL A 138 -5.45 11.28 11.94
N PRO A 139 -4.46 10.85 12.74
CA PRO A 139 -3.20 10.29 12.25
C PRO A 139 -3.36 9.17 11.21
N VAL A 140 -4.33 8.27 11.39
CA VAL A 140 -4.56 7.13 10.47
C VAL A 140 -5.07 7.60 9.11
N VAL A 141 -6.03 8.53 9.09
CA VAL A 141 -6.55 9.11 7.85
C VAL A 141 -5.47 9.95 7.16
N PHE A 142 -4.75 10.76 7.92
CA PHE A 142 -3.69 11.63 7.41
C PHE A 142 -2.56 10.82 6.77
N THR A 143 -2.05 9.80 7.46
CA THR A 143 -1.02 8.90 6.91
C THR A 143 -1.48 8.22 5.64
N SER A 144 -2.74 7.77 5.59
CA SER A 144 -3.29 7.09 4.42
C SER A 144 -3.40 8.01 3.21
N LEU A 145 -3.82 9.27 3.41
CA LEU A 145 -3.84 10.28 2.34
C LEU A 145 -2.43 10.57 1.81
N ILE A 146 -1.45 10.72 2.70
CA ILE A 146 -0.06 10.94 2.26
C ILE A 146 0.48 9.71 1.53
N PHE A 147 0.19 8.49 2.01
CA PHE A 147 0.57 7.25 1.34
C PHE A 147 0.01 7.17 -0.08
N ILE A 148 -1.25 7.55 -0.29
CA ILE A 148 -1.85 7.65 -1.62
C ILE A 148 -1.08 8.67 -2.47
N GLY A 149 -0.76 9.84 -1.91
CA GLY A 149 0.04 10.87 -2.59
C GLY A 149 1.42 10.38 -3.03
N VAL A 150 2.19 9.73 -2.14
CA VAL A 150 3.51 9.17 -2.45
C VAL A 150 3.44 8.09 -3.51
N GLN A 151 2.41 7.24 -3.46
CA GLN A 151 2.20 6.19 -4.45
C GLN A 151 2.01 6.77 -5.85
N ILE A 152 1.32 7.91 -5.97
CA ILE A 152 1.17 8.60 -7.27
C ILE A 152 2.52 9.02 -7.85
N ILE A 153 3.44 9.53 -7.02
CA ILE A 153 4.80 9.90 -7.43
C ILE A 153 5.60 8.67 -7.87
N ALA A 154 5.52 7.59 -7.08
CA ALA A 154 6.13 6.31 -7.42
C ALA A 154 5.61 5.76 -8.78
N PHE A 155 4.35 5.99 -9.12
CA PHE A 155 3.78 5.60 -10.41
C PHE A 155 4.37 6.35 -11.60
N ILE A 156 4.63 7.65 -11.46
CA ILE A 156 5.25 8.46 -12.53
C ILE A 156 6.66 7.95 -12.83
N LEU A 157 7.40 7.54 -11.80
CA LEU A 157 8.73 6.95 -11.96
C LEU A 157 8.66 5.55 -12.58
N ALA A 158 7.71 4.72 -12.15
CA ALA A 158 7.47 3.39 -12.72
C ALA A 158 7.00 3.43 -14.19
N TYR A 159 6.26 4.47 -14.59
CA TYR A 159 5.79 4.71 -15.95
C TYR A 159 6.95 4.69 -16.97
N ARG A 160 8.09 5.32 -16.64
CA ARG A 160 9.27 5.35 -17.51
C ARG A 160 9.85 3.95 -17.80
N LYS A 161 9.67 2.99 -16.88
CA LYS A 161 10.12 1.60 -17.07
C LYS A 161 9.10 0.75 -17.84
N VAL A 162 7.79 0.93 -17.60
CA VAL A 162 6.71 0.20 -18.30
C VAL A 162 6.74 0.48 -19.80
N LEU A 163 7.05 1.72 -20.19
CA LEU A 163 7.18 2.14 -21.59
C LEU A 163 8.25 1.36 -22.36
N LYS A 164 9.30 0.87 -21.71
CA LYS A 164 10.42 0.16 -22.36
C LYS A 164 10.14 -1.33 -22.65
N VAL A 165 8.99 -1.87 -22.25
CA VAL A 165 8.64 -3.27 -22.55
C VAL A 165 8.22 -3.37 -24.03
N ARG A 166 9.16 -3.82 -24.87
CA ARG A 166 8.93 -4.18 -26.28
C ARG A 166 8.19 -5.54 -26.35
N PRO A 167 6.96 -5.62 -26.90
CA PRO A 167 6.15 -6.85 -26.90
C PRO A 167 6.84 -8.03 -27.57
N ILE A 168 7.52 -7.80 -28.70
CA ILE A 168 8.19 -8.83 -29.51
C ILE A 168 9.29 -9.55 -28.72
N ILE A 169 10.10 -8.80 -27.95
CA ILE A 169 11.18 -9.36 -27.13
C ILE A 169 10.62 -10.12 -25.92
N ALA A 170 9.52 -9.63 -25.33
CA ALA A 170 8.90 -10.27 -24.18
C ALA A 170 8.20 -11.61 -24.52
N LEU A 171 7.70 -11.76 -25.76
CA LEU A 171 7.05 -12.97 -26.24
C LEU A 171 8.04 -13.98 -26.85
N LYS A 172 9.15 -13.52 -27.45
CA LYS A 172 10.20 -14.41 -27.98
C LYS A 172 10.93 -15.21 -26.90
N LYS A 173 11.06 -14.65 -25.68
CA LYS A 173 11.69 -15.31 -24.52
C LYS A 173 10.88 -16.47 -23.90
N VAL A 174 9.99 -17.08 -24.68
CA VAL A 174 9.08 -18.19 -24.31
C VAL A 174 9.28 -19.39 -25.23
N SER A 175 9.83 -19.16 -26.43
CA SER A 175 10.22 -20.24 -27.34
C SER A 175 11.64 -20.78 -27.09
N GLU A 176 12.33 -20.22 -26.09
CA GLU A 176 13.58 -20.72 -25.49
C GLU A 176 13.29 -21.08 -24.03
#